data_AF-A0AAN0KFY9-F1
#
_entry.id   AF-A0AAN0KFY9-F1
#
_cell.length_a   1.000
_cell.length_b   1.000
_cell.length_c   1.000
_cell.angle_alpha   90.00
_cell.angle_beta   90.00
_cell.angle_gamma   90.00
#
_symmetry.space_group_name_H-M   'P 1'
#
loop_
_entity.id
_entity.type
_entity.pdbx_description
1 polymer ?
#
loop_
_entity_poly.entity_id
_entity_poly.type
_entity_poly.pdbx_seq_one_letter_code
_entity_poly.pdbx_strand_id
1 'polypeptide(L)'
;MAQTKTLEEIGLIAVELHQCTKRRKEASDNLKAAYVRWAHGTGTFHRIERDSDEWDRMMVATDPEYQLQEAAKRKERNALRRLHSAIARGVQL
;
A
#
# COMPACT_ATOMS: atom_id res chain seq x y z
N MET A 1 22.89 -3.37 24.68
CA MET A 1 22.46 -4.73 24.28
C MET A 1 21.09 -4.59 23.62
N ALA A 2 20.90 -5.07 22.39
CA ALA A 2 19.58 -5.02 21.75
C ALA A 2 18.71 -6.14 22.34
N GLN A 3 17.54 -5.81 22.88
CA GLN A 3 16.63 -6.78 23.49
C GLN A 3 16.08 -7.72 22.39
N THR A 4 16.27 -9.02 22.59
CA THR A 4 15.71 -10.10 21.75
C THR A 4 14.19 -10.04 21.80
N LYS A 5 13.54 -10.14 20.63
CA LYS A 5 12.07 -10.16 20.56
C LYS A 5 11.53 -11.54 20.93
N THR A 6 10.48 -11.58 21.76
CA THR A 6 9.77 -12.82 22.09
C THR A 6 8.91 -13.29 20.92
N LEU A 7 8.47 -14.56 20.93
CA LEU A 7 7.55 -15.08 19.93
C LEU A 7 6.22 -14.34 19.90
N GLU A 8 5.72 -13.90 21.05
CA GLU A 8 4.50 -13.10 21.16
C GLU A 8 4.66 -11.74 20.44
N GLU A 9 5.77 -11.05 20.67
CA GLU A 9 6.06 -9.77 20.00
C GLU A 9 6.19 -9.95 18.48
N ILE A 10 6.84 -11.03 18.03
CA ILE A 10 6.93 -11.37 16.60
C ILE A 10 5.53 -11.65 16.03
N GLY A 11 4.68 -12.35 16.78
CA GLY A 11 3.28 -12.61 16.41
C GLY A 11 2.46 -11.33 16.22
N LEU A 12 2.59 -10.36 17.13
CA LEU A 12 1.92 -9.06 17.00
C LEU A 12 2.38 -8.28 15.77
N ILE A 13 3.68 -8.33 15.44
CA ILE A 13 4.22 -7.69 14.22
C ILE A 13 3.69 -8.40 12.96
N ALA A 14 3.52 -9.72 12.98
CA ALA A 14 2.92 -10.46 11.87
C ALA A 14 1.45 -10.10 11.65
N VAL A 15 0.68 -9.91 12.74
CA VAL A 15 -0.70 -9.40 12.67
C VAL A 15 -0.75 -8.00 12.08
N GLU A 16 0.17 -7.11 12.48
CA GLU A 16 0.29 -5.77 11.91
C GLU A 16 0.57 -5.82 10.40
N LEU A 17 1.49 -6.68 9.95
CA LEU A 17 1.76 -6.88 8.52
C LEU A 17 0.49 -7.29 7.79
N HIS A 18 -0.25 -8.28 8.29
CA HIS A 18 -1.51 -8.72 7.68
C HIS A 18 -2.53 -7.59 7.53
N GLN A 19 -2.68 -6.76 8.57
CA GLN A 19 -3.55 -5.58 8.52
C GLN A 19 -3.07 -4.57 7.46
N CYS A 20 -1.76 -4.33 7.35
CA CYS A 20 -1.21 -3.44 6.33
C CYS A 20 -1.41 -3.99 4.91
N THR A 21 -1.26 -5.31 4.71
CA THR A 21 -1.53 -5.98 3.43
C THR A 21 -2.99 -5.80 3.00
N LYS A 22 -3.94 -5.99 3.93
CA LYS A 22 -5.38 -5.75 3.68
C LYS A 22 -5.62 -4.30 3.27
N ARG A 23 -5.12 -3.34 4.05
CA ARG A 23 -5.27 -1.90 3.76
C ARG A 23 -4.65 -1.50 2.42
N ARG A 24 -3.50 -2.08 2.03
CA ARG A 24 -2.93 -1.85 0.70
C ARG A 24 -3.84 -2.36 -0.40
N LYS A 25 -4.43 -3.56 -0.23
CA LYS A 25 -5.37 -4.12 -1.20
C LYS A 25 -6.60 -3.22 -1.35
N GLU A 26 -7.21 -2.82 -0.23
CA GLU A 26 -8.35 -1.90 -0.20
C GLU A 26 -8.02 -0.56 -0.90
N ALA A 27 -6.88 0.06 -0.57
CA ALA A 27 -6.46 1.30 -1.22
C ALA A 27 -6.19 1.11 -2.73
N SER A 28 -5.69 -0.06 -3.14
CA SER A 28 -5.51 -0.39 -4.55
C SER A 28 -6.83 -0.54 -5.30
N ASP A 29 -7.83 -1.14 -4.67
CA ASP A 29 -9.14 -1.33 -5.28
C ASP A 29 -9.90 0.01 -5.34
N ASN A 30 -9.74 0.86 -4.32
CA ASN A 30 -10.26 2.23 -4.32
C ASN A 30 -9.66 3.09 -5.45
N LEU A 31 -8.34 3.03 -5.67
CA LEU A 31 -7.70 3.74 -6.77
C LEU A 31 -8.20 3.26 -8.15
N LYS A 32 -8.34 1.94 -8.34
CA LYS A 32 -8.94 1.40 -9.58
C LYS A 32 -10.36 1.91 -9.78
N ALA A 33 -11.17 1.93 -8.71
CA ALA A 33 -12.52 2.46 -8.78
C ALA A 33 -12.53 3.97 -9.09
N ALA A 34 -11.55 4.75 -8.60
CA ALA A 34 -11.40 6.15 -8.92
C ALA A 34 -11.10 6.38 -10.41
N TYR A 35 -10.17 5.60 -10.99
CA TYR A 35 -9.90 5.65 -12.44
C TYR A 35 -11.15 5.32 -13.26
N VAL A 36 -11.91 4.29 -12.88
CA VAL A 36 -13.17 3.93 -13.55
C VAL A 36 -14.19 5.06 -13.45
N ARG A 37 -14.40 5.63 -12.25
CA ARG A 37 -15.34 6.76 -12.07
C ARG A 37 -14.94 7.97 -12.91
N TRP A 38 -13.66 8.30 -12.95
CA TRP A 38 -13.14 9.41 -13.76
C TRP A 38 -13.39 9.17 -15.25
N ALA A 39 -13.02 7.98 -15.76
CA ALA A 39 -13.23 7.58 -17.15
C ALA A 39 -14.71 7.67 -17.57
N HIS A 40 -15.62 7.17 -16.73
CA HIS A 40 -17.06 7.30 -16.98
C HIS A 40 -17.54 8.76 -16.95
N GLY A 41 -17.00 9.59 -16.05
CA GLY A 41 -17.36 11.01 -15.94
C GLY A 41 -16.87 11.86 -17.12
N THR A 42 -15.75 11.50 -17.74
CA THR A 42 -15.17 12.22 -18.89
C THR A 42 -15.52 11.61 -20.25
N GLY A 43 -16.13 10.42 -20.26
CA GLY A 43 -16.37 9.65 -21.50
C GLY A 43 -15.09 9.05 -22.11
N THR A 44 -14.03 8.91 -21.32
CA THR A 44 -12.72 8.42 -21.74
C THR A 44 -12.66 6.90 -21.61
N PHE A 45 -12.78 6.17 -22.72
CA PHE A 45 -12.74 4.69 -22.72
C PHE A 45 -11.57 4.11 -23.51
N HIS A 46 -10.75 4.95 -24.13
CA HIS A 46 -9.51 4.55 -24.80
C HIS A 46 -8.35 4.48 -23.80
N ARG A 47 -7.24 3.89 -24.25
CA ARG A 47 -5.99 3.88 -23.50
C ARG A 47 -5.43 5.30 -23.41
N ILE A 48 -5.21 5.77 -22.19
CA ILE A 48 -4.56 7.05 -21.91
C ILE A 48 -3.04 6.81 -21.92
N GLU A 49 -2.31 7.47 -22.82
CA GLU A 49 -0.86 7.40 -22.82
C GLU A 49 -0.28 8.16 -21.64
N ARG A 50 0.78 7.61 -21.06
CA ARG A 50 1.48 8.21 -19.95
C ARG A 50 2.08 9.56 -20.37
N ASP A 51 2.10 10.52 -19.45
CA ASP A 51 2.62 11.88 -19.65
C ASP A 51 1.85 12.73 -20.70
N SER A 52 0.64 12.31 -21.08
CA SER A 52 -0.29 13.12 -21.87
C SER A 52 -1.10 14.08 -21.00
N ASP A 53 -1.70 15.11 -21.59
CA ASP A 53 -2.62 16.01 -20.89
C ASP A 53 -3.80 15.27 -20.23
N GLU A 54 -4.30 14.21 -20.89
CA GLU A 54 -5.36 13.36 -20.34
C GLU A 54 -4.90 12.58 -19.12
N TRP A 55 -3.66 12.07 -19.16
CA TRP A 55 -3.02 11.43 -18.03
C TRP A 55 -2.90 12.38 -16.85
N ASP A 56 -2.42 13.60 -17.07
CA ASP A 56 -2.25 14.60 -16.02
C ASP A 56 -3.59 14.96 -15.38
N ARG A 57 -4.65 15.14 -16.18
CA ARG A 57 -6.01 15.40 -15.67
C ARG A 57 -6.53 14.22 -14.84
N MET A 58 -6.32 12.99 -15.28
CA MET A 58 -6.70 11.79 -14.53
C MET A 58 -5.94 11.71 -13.21
N MET A 59 -4.62 11.92 -13.24
CA MET A 59 -3.77 11.85 -12.06
C MET A 59 -4.13 12.94 -11.04
N VAL A 60 -4.39 14.17 -11.48
CA VAL A 60 -4.86 15.25 -10.60
C VAL A 60 -6.21 14.89 -9.97
N ALA A 61 -7.15 14.35 -10.75
CA ALA A 61 -8.48 14.01 -10.26
C ALA A 61 -8.48 12.82 -9.28
N THR A 62 -7.53 11.89 -9.42
CA THR A 62 -7.43 10.67 -8.62
C THR A 62 -6.27 10.69 -7.62
N ASP A 63 -5.63 11.85 -7.44
CA ASP A 63 -4.47 12.03 -6.54
C ASP A 63 -4.77 11.58 -5.11
N PRO A 64 -5.94 11.88 -4.50
CA PRO A 64 -6.22 11.42 -3.14
C PRO A 64 -6.13 9.89 -2.97
N GLU A 65 -6.78 9.12 -3.85
CA GLU A 65 -6.72 7.66 -3.83
C GLU A 65 -5.31 7.14 -4.17
N TYR A 66 -4.59 7.83 -5.05
CA TYR A 66 -3.21 7.50 -5.40
C TYR A 66 -2.28 7.66 -4.18
N GLN A 67 -2.35 8.79 -3.48
CA GLN A 67 -1.57 9.04 -2.27
C GLN A 67 -1.91 8.05 -1.14
N LEU A 68 -3.18 7.68 -1.00
CA LEU A 68 -3.61 6.64 -0.05
C LEU A 68 -2.99 5.28 -0.37
N GLN A 69 -2.97 4.89 -1.66
CA GLN A 69 -2.34 3.65 -2.08
C GLN A 69 -0.82 3.68 -1.81
N GLU A 70 -0.14 4.79 -2.12
CA GLU A 70 1.29 4.94 -1.87
C GLU A 70 1.64 4.93 -0.38
N ALA A 71 0.84 5.59 0.46
CA ALA A 71 1.00 5.53 1.91
C ALA A 71 0.80 4.10 2.44
N ALA A 72 -0.20 3.36 1.93
CA ALA A 72 -0.44 1.98 2.32
C ALA A 72 0.71 1.05 1.91
N LYS A 73 1.25 1.19 0.69
CA LYS A 73 2.46 0.47 0.25
C LYS A 73 3.67 0.73 1.15
N ARG A 74 3.86 1.98 1.60
CA ARG A 74 4.97 2.32 2.53
C ARG A 74 4.76 1.64 3.89
N LYS A 75 3.53 1.66 4.42
CA LYS A 75 3.21 0.99 5.70
C LYS A 75 3.42 -0.51 5.65
N GLU A 76 2.94 -1.19 4.60
CA GLU A 76 3.15 -2.64 4.40
C GLU A 76 4.65 -2.97 4.30
N ARG A 77 5.42 -2.24 3.47
CA ARG A 77 6.87 -2.43 3.35
C ARG A 77 7.60 -2.25 4.68
N ASN A 78 7.19 -1.26 5.48
CA ASN A 78 7.79 -1.01 6.79
C ASN A 78 7.42 -2.11 7.80
N ALA A 79 6.18 -2.59 7.82
CA ALA A 79 5.75 -3.71 8.66
C ALA A 79 6.52 -4.99 8.29
N LEU A 80 6.68 -5.28 6.99
CA LEU A 80 7.46 -6.42 6.51
C LEU A 80 8.92 -6.34 6.96
N ARG A 81 9.54 -5.16 6.82
CA ARG A 81 10.92 -4.93 7.28
C ARG A 81 11.04 -5.17 8.79
N ARG A 82 10.08 -4.68 9.58
CA ARG A 82 10.07 -4.90 11.03
C ARG A 82 9.93 -6.38 11.37
N LEU A 83 9.06 -7.12 10.67
CA LEU A 83 8.90 -8.56 10.87
C LEU A 83 10.20 -9.31 10.58
N HIS A 84 10.81 -9.08 9.42
CA HIS A 84 12.09 -9.70 9.06
C HIS A 84 13.18 -9.37 10.09
N SER A 85 13.24 -8.12 10.54
CA SER A 85 14.22 -7.69 11.54
C SER A 85 13.94 -8.27 12.94
N ALA A 86 12.68 -8.54 13.27
CA ALA A 86 12.29 -9.17 14.53
C ALA A 86 12.59 -10.67 14.53
N ILE A 87 12.36 -11.35 13.40
CA ILE A 87 12.71 -12.76 13.19
C ILE A 87 14.24 -12.93 13.20
N ALA A 88 14.99 -12.11 12.46
CA ALA A 88 16.45 -12.22 12.38
C ALA A 88 17.16 -11.95 13.72
N ARG A 89 16.52 -11.19 14.61
CA ARG A 89 17.01 -10.91 15.98
C ARG A 89 16.29 -11.76 17.03
N GLY A 90 15.37 -12.61 16.60
CA GLY A 90 14.52 -13.43 17.44
C GLY A 90 15.08 -14.83 17.55
N VAL A 91 15.07 -15.35 18.77
CA VAL A 91 15.41 -16.72 19.19
C VAL A 91 16.89 -17.11 19.02
N GLN A 92 17.67 -16.95 20.09
CA GLN A 92 18.63 -17.99 20.48
C GLN A 92 17.76 -19.19 20.92
N LEU A 93 17.79 -20.27 20.13
CA LEU A 93 17.24 -21.56 20.55
C LEU A 93 18.11 -22.13 21.67
#